data_AF-A0AA43D444-F1
#
_entry.id   AF-A0AA43D444-F1
#
_cell.length_a   1.000
_cell.length_b   1.000
_cell.length_c   1.000
_cell.angle_alpha   90.00
_cell.angle_beta   90.00
_cell.angle_gamma   90.00
#
_symmetry.space_group_name_H-M   'P 1'
#
loop_
_entity.id
_entity.type
_entity.pdbx_description
1 polymer ?
#
loop_
_entity_poly.entity_id
_entity_poly.type
_entity_poly.pdbx_seq_one_letter_code
_entity_poly.pdbx_strand_id
1 'polypeptide(L)'
;MIRFGIVLIVSALVVGGLTWGAYALQWIDQFPSFFYQTLIFLVFSTTTIFAYLHKINKPDFFVQLYLLTMAVKLLAYGAYNLIMIIKDNVGASVNVVFFMMLYVIFTVLEIAFLYRKIAGSTSA
;
A
#
# COMPACT_ATOMS: atom_id res chain seq x y z
N MET A 1 -13.10 -8.29 5.32
CA MET A 1 -11.78 -8.95 5.38
C MET A 1 -11.40 -9.68 4.10
N ILE A 2 -12.00 -10.83 3.76
CA ILE A 2 -11.57 -11.66 2.60
C ILE A 2 -11.63 -10.89 1.28
N ARG A 3 -12.72 -10.16 1.01
CA ARG A 3 -12.87 -9.34 -0.21
C ARG A 3 -11.77 -8.29 -0.37
N PHE A 4 -11.37 -7.64 0.73
CA PHE A 4 -10.29 -6.64 0.71
C PHE A 4 -8.95 -7.30 0.37
N GLY A 5 -8.63 -8.42 1.02
CA GLY A 5 -7.39 -9.16 0.76
C GLY A 5 -7.28 -9.60 -0.71
N ILE A 6 -8.37 -10.12 -1.28
CA ILE A 6 -8.41 -10.51 -2.71
C ILE A 6 -8.14 -9.29 -3.61
N VAL A 7 -8.85 -8.18 -3.40
CA VAL A 7 -8.69 -6.97 -4.23
C VAL A 7 -7.28 -6.40 -4.10
N LEU A 8 -6.70 -6.42 -2.90
CA LEU A 8 -5.34 -5.96 -2.65
C LEU A 8 -4.31 -6.84 -3.39
N ILE A 9 -4.43 -8.17 -3.30
CA ILE A 9 -3.55 -9.12 -3.98
C ILE A 9 -3.69 -8.99 -5.49
N VAL A 10 -4.92 -8.93 -6.02
CA VAL A 10 -5.16 -8.75 -7.46
C VAL A 10 -4.57 -7.43 -7.94
N SER A 11 -4.73 -6.35 -7.19
CA SER A 11 -4.13 -5.05 -7.53
C SER A 11 -2.60 -5.13 -7.54
N ALA A 12 -2.00 -5.83 -6.58
CA ALA A 12 -0.57 -6.07 -6.53
C ALA A 12 -0.07 -6.87 -7.74
N LEU A 13 -0.80 -7.93 -8.13
CA LEU A 13 -0.49 -8.74 -9.31
C LEU A 13 -0.65 -7.95 -10.61
N VAL A 14 -1.68 -7.12 -10.72
CA VAL A 14 -1.89 -6.25 -11.88
C VAL A 14 -0.76 -5.25 -12.01
N VAL A 15 -0.43 -4.50 -10.95
CA VAL A 15 0.69 -3.55 -10.99
C VAL A 15 2.02 -4.26 -11.25
N GLY A 16 2.23 -5.43 -10.65
CA GLY A 16 3.42 -6.24 -10.89
C GLY A 16 3.54 -6.71 -12.34
N GLY A 17 2.45 -7.22 -12.92
CA GLY A 17 2.39 -7.64 -14.32
C GLY A 17 2.56 -6.48 -15.30
N LEU A 18 1.97 -5.32 -15.00
CA LEU A 18 2.16 -4.10 -15.79
C LEU A 18 3.61 -3.61 -15.75
N THR A 19 4.26 -3.66 -14.58
CA THR A 19 5.67 -3.27 -14.44
C THR A 19 6.58 -4.21 -15.23
N TRP A 20 6.31 -5.52 -15.16
CA TRP A 20 7.02 -6.52 -15.96
C TRP A 20 6.80 -6.32 -17.46
N GLY A 21 5.56 -6.10 -17.89
CA GLY A 21 5.22 -5.84 -19.29
C GLY A 21 5.87 -4.56 -19.83
N ALA A 22 5.88 -3.48 -19.04
CA ALA A 22 6.55 -2.24 -19.39
C ALA A 22 8.07 -2.45 -19.57
N TYR A 23 8.70 -3.28 -18.73
CA TYR A 23 10.11 -3.62 -18.88
C TYR A 23 10.37 -4.49 -20.12
N ALA A 24 9.56 -5.52 -20.35
CA ALA A 24 9.69 -6.41 -21.50
C ALA A 24 9.50 -5.69 -22.85
N LEU A 25 8.65 -4.67 -22.88
CA LEU A 25 8.41 -3.81 -24.05
C LEU A 25 9.39 -2.63 -24.15
N GLN A 26 10.39 -2.54 -23.26
CA GLN A 26 11.38 -1.45 -23.22
C GLN A 26 10.75 -0.04 -23.04
N TRP A 27 9.60 0.05 -22.39
CA TRP A 27 9.00 1.34 -22.01
C TRP A 27 9.67 1.94 -20.78
N ILE A 28 10.35 1.11 -19.98
CA ILE A 28 11.20 1.52 -18.87
C ILE A 28 12.57 0.88 -19.03
N ASP A 29 13.61 1.68 -18.81
CA ASP A 29 15.01 1.23 -18.97
C ASP A 29 15.49 0.37 -17.80
N GLN A 30 14.84 0.50 -16.64
CA GLN A 30 15.26 -0.14 -15.40
C GLN A 30 14.06 -0.75 -14.68
N PHE A 31 14.21 -2.01 -14.27
CA PHE A 31 13.26 -2.67 -13.40
C PHE A 31 13.53 -2.31 -11.93
N PRO A 32 12.50 -2.03 -11.10
CA PRO A 32 12.70 -1.71 -9.69
C PRO A 32 13.46 -2.82 -8.96
N SER A 33 14.63 -2.54 -8.42
CA SER A 33 15.47 -3.51 -7.70
C SER A 33 14.83 -3.98 -6.39
N PHE A 34 14.01 -3.13 -5.75
CA PHE A 34 13.25 -3.45 -4.54
C PHE A 34 11.82 -3.94 -4.84
N PHE A 35 11.54 -4.44 -6.04
CA PHE A 35 10.20 -4.81 -6.49
C PHE A 35 9.47 -5.74 -5.50
N TYR A 36 10.06 -6.90 -5.19
CA TYR A 36 9.42 -7.89 -4.32
C TYR A 36 9.31 -7.39 -2.88
N GLN A 37 10.36 -6.74 -2.38
CA GLN A 37 10.40 -6.18 -1.03
C GLN A 37 9.31 -5.13 -0.85
N THR A 38 9.16 -4.23 -1.82
CA THR A 38 8.14 -3.16 -1.81
C THR A 38 6.73 -3.75 -1.83
N LEU A 39 6.49 -4.72 -2.73
CA LEU A 39 5.19 -5.33 -2.91
C LEU A 39 4.77 -6.12 -1.65
N ILE A 40 5.65 -6.96 -1.13
CA ILE A 40 5.40 -7.73 0.11
C ILE A 40 5.17 -6.78 1.29
N PHE A 41 6.03 -5.76 1.45
CA PHE A 41 5.93 -4.80 2.55
C PHE A 41 4.62 -4.02 2.52
N LEU A 42 4.21 -3.50 1.35
CA LEU A 42 2.97 -2.73 1.21
C LEU A 42 1.73 -3.62 1.35
N VAL A 43 1.71 -4.81 0.77
CA VAL A 43 0.58 -5.76 0.94
C VAL A 43 0.42 -6.14 2.41
N PHE A 44 1.52 -6.51 3.07
CA PHE A 44 1.49 -6.94 4.47
C PHE A 44 1.08 -5.81 5.43
N SER A 45 1.72 -4.65 5.30
CA SER A 45 1.41 -3.49 6.17
C SER A 45 -0.02 -3.00 5.97
N THR A 46 -0.50 -2.87 4.73
CA THR A 46 -1.88 -2.44 4.45
C THR A 46 -2.89 -3.47 4.93
N THR A 47 -2.63 -4.77 4.74
CA THR A 47 -3.51 -5.83 5.26
C THR A 47 -3.59 -5.79 6.80
N THR A 48 -2.45 -5.60 7.47
CA THR A 48 -2.38 -5.54 8.93
C THR A 48 -3.15 -4.35 9.48
N ILE A 49 -2.96 -3.17 8.89
CA ILE A 49 -3.65 -1.94 9.30
C ILE A 49 -5.15 -2.05 9.03
N PHE A 50 -5.54 -2.51 7.84
CA PHE A 50 -6.94 -2.76 7.54
C PHE A 50 -7.56 -3.77 8.51
N ALA A 51 -6.87 -4.88 8.81
CA ALA A 51 -7.37 -5.89 9.76
C ALA A 51 -7.56 -5.34 11.17
N TYR A 52 -6.63 -4.50 11.62
CA TYR A 52 -6.70 -3.83 12.91
C TYR A 52 -7.89 -2.86 12.96
N LEU A 53 -7.99 -1.95 12.00
CA LEU A 53 -9.05 -0.94 11.93
C LEU A 53 -10.44 -1.55 11.66
N HIS A 54 -10.51 -2.64 10.90
CA HIS A 54 -11.78 -3.30 10.57
C HIS A 54 -12.45 -3.93 11.80
N LYS A 55 -11.71 -4.26 12.86
CA LYS A 55 -12.27 -4.78 14.11
C LYS A 55 -12.91 -3.70 14.99
N ILE A 56 -12.70 -2.43 14.67
CA ILE A 56 -13.14 -1.30 15.50
C ILE A 56 -14.54 -0.85 15.08
N ASN A 57 -15.45 -0.82 16.05
CA ASN A 57 -16.86 -0.46 15.83
C ASN A 57 -17.28 0.84 16.55
N LYS A 58 -16.36 1.49 17.28
CA LYS A 58 -16.61 2.79 17.92
C LYS A 58 -16.17 3.93 17.00
N PRO A 59 -17.10 4.73 16.44
CA PRO A 59 -16.78 5.72 15.41
C PRO A 59 -15.81 6.81 15.91
N ASP A 60 -15.99 7.31 17.14
CA ASP A 60 -15.12 8.36 17.70
C ASP A 60 -13.67 7.88 17.87
N PHE A 61 -13.49 6.61 18.26
CA PHE A 61 -12.17 6.01 18.44
C PHE A 61 -11.54 5.57 17.12
N PHE A 62 -12.36 5.27 16.10
CA PHE A 62 -11.89 4.87 14.78
C PHE A 62 -11.06 5.98 14.13
N VAL A 63 -11.51 7.23 14.17
CA VAL A 63 -10.80 8.36 13.54
C VAL A 63 -9.43 8.57 14.18
N GLN A 64 -9.36 8.54 15.52
CA GLN A 64 -8.10 8.70 16.25
C GLN A 64 -7.10 7.59 15.90
N LEU A 65 -7.54 6.34 15.89
CA LEU A 65 -6.68 5.22 15.51
C LEU A 65 -6.29 5.23 14.03
N TYR A 66 -7.20 5.62 13.15
CA TYR A 66 -6.88 5.78 11.73
C TYR A 66 -5.77 6.83 11.54
N LEU A 67 -5.89 8.01 12.16
CA LEU A 67 -4.85 9.04 12.12
C LEU A 67 -3.53 8.54 12.72
N LEU A 68 -3.57 7.79 13.82
CA LEU A 68 -2.38 7.16 14.39
C LEU A 68 -1.73 6.18 13.41
N THR A 69 -2.51 5.31 12.75
CA THR A 69 -1.97 4.38 11.75
C THR A 69 -1.37 5.10 10.54
N MET A 70 -1.93 6.25 10.15
CA MET A 70 -1.37 7.07 9.07
C MET A 70 -0.05 7.72 9.46
N ALA A 71 0.07 8.23 10.70
CA ALA A 71 1.33 8.75 11.22
C ALA A 71 2.41 7.66 11.29
N VAL A 72 2.06 6.48 11.80
CA VAL A 72 2.97 5.32 11.86
C VAL A 72 3.38 4.85 10.46
N LYS A 73 2.43 4.79 9.52
CA LYS A 73 2.72 4.50 8.10
C LYS A 73 3.72 5.49 7.54
N LEU A 74 3.51 6.79 7.73
CA LEU A 74 4.38 7.82 7.19
C LEU A 74 5.82 7.67 7.71
N LEU A 75 6.00 7.43 9.00
CA LEU A 75 7.33 7.20 9.59
C LEU A 75 7.98 5.91 9.07
N ALA A 76 7.24 4.79 9.07
CA ALA A 76 7.76 3.51 8.62
C ALA A 76 8.10 3.51 7.12
N TYR A 77 7.25 4.12 6.31
CA TYR A 77 7.43 4.23 4.86
C TYR A 77 8.54 5.23 4.52
N GLY A 78 8.65 6.33 5.26
CA GLY A 78 9.79 7.25 5.15
C GLY A 78 11.11 6.54 5.43
N ALA A 79 11.20 5.80 6.54
CA ALA A 79 12.39 5.01 6.88
C ALA A 79 12.71 3.95 5.83
N TYR A 80 11.69 3.25 5.30
CA TYR A 80 11.86 2.27 4.23
C TYR A 80 12.45 2.88 2.95
N ASN A 81 11.91 4.01 2.50
CA ASN A 81 12.44 4.74 1.34
C ASN A 81 13.88 5.23 1.58
N LEU A 82 14.20 5.69 2.79
CA LEU A 82 15.54 6.14 3.15
C LEU A 82 16.56 4.98 3.06
N ILE A 83 16.21 3.80 3.61
CA ILE A 83 17.04 2.60 3.51
C ILE A 83 17.24 2.18 2.06
N MET A 84 16.18 2.22 1.25
CA MET A 84 16.21 1.88 -0.17
C MET A 84 17.14 2.81 -0.95
N ILE A 85 17.06 4.13 -0.73
CA ILE A 85 17.92 5.13 -1.37
C ILE A 85 19.40 4.94 -0.99
N ILE A 86 19.68 4.60 0.27
CA ILE A 86 21.05 4.32 0.74
C ILE A 86 21.61 3.06 0.09
N LYS A 87 20.78 2.00 -0.06
CA LYS A 87 21.23 0.72 -0.60
C LYS A 87 21.37 0.69 -2.11
N ASP A 88 20.50 1.41 -2.82
CA ASP A 88 20.52 1.49 -4.28
C ASP A 88 20.29 2.93 -4.71
N ASN A 89 21.37 3.72 -4.70
CA ASN A 89 21.32 5.12 -5.08
C ASN A 89 21.02 5.30 -6.58
N VAL A 90 21.51 4.38 -7.43
CA VAL A 90 21.36 4.46 -8.89
C VAL A 90 19.91 4.18 -9.29
N GLY A 91 19.28 3.16 -8.71
CA GLY A 91 17.87 2.83 -8.94
C GLY A 91 16.88 3.57 -8.03
N ALA A 92 17.34 4.52 -7.21
CA ALA A 92 16.55 5.16 -6.16
C ALA A 92 15.25 5.77 -6.70
N SER A 93 15.33 6.53 -7.80
CA SER A 93 14.16 7.18 -8.39
C SER A 93 13.08 6.19 -8.82
N VAL A 94 13.49 5.14 -9.55
CA VAL A 94 12.60 4.08 -10.04
C VAL A 94 11.94 3.34 -8.88
N ASN A 95 12.71 2.98 -7.85
CA ASN A 95 12.18 2.29 -6.69
C ASN A 95 11.21 3.15 -5.88
N VAL A 96 11.51 4.44 -5.65
CA VAL A 96 10.64 5.36 -4.93
C VAL A 96 9.35 5.63 -5.71
N VAL A 97 9.43 5.81 -7.03
CA VAL A 97 8.25 5.99 -7.89
C VAL A 97 7.37 4.73 -7.85
N PHE A 98 7.96 3.54 -7.95
CA PHE A 98 7.24 2.27 -7.81
C PHE A 98 6.55 2.14 -6.44
N PHE A 99 7.27 2.47 -5.37
CA PHE A 99 6.72 2.51 -4.01
C PHE A 99 5.53 3.48 -3.92
N MET A 100 5.68 4.71 -4.42
CA MET A 100 4.65 5.75 -4.35
C MET A 100 3.38 5.36 -5.11
N MET A 101 3.51 4.76 -6.30
CA MET A 101 2.36 4.27 -7.06
C MET A 101 1.57 3.21 -6.29
N LEU A 102 2.26 2.19 -5.78
CA LEU A 102 1.62 1.14 -4.98
C LEU A 102 1.02 1.68 -3.68
N TYR A 103 1.74 2.56 -2.99
CA TYR A 103 1.29 3.22 -1.77
C TYR A 103 -0.04 3.94 -1.98
N VAL A 104 -0.16 4.74 -3.05
CA VAL A 104 -1.40 5.46 -3.36
C VAL A 104 -2.54 4.49 -3.66
N ILE A 105 -2.32 3.51 -4.54
CA ILE A 105 -3.36 2.53 -4.91
C ILE A 105 -3.86 1.79 -3.67
N PHE A 106 -2.96 1.29 -2.83
CA PHE A 106 -3.34 0.51 -1.65
C PHE A 106 -3.99 1.37 -0.58
N THR A 107 -3.57 2.62 -0.43
CA THR A 107 -4.20 3.58 0.50
C THR A 107 -5.62 3.91 0.05
N VAL A 108 -5.84 4.15 -1.24
CA VAL A 108 -7.20 4.40 -1.77
C VAL A 108 -8.09 3.17 -1.56
N LEU A 109 -7.59 1.96 -1.81
CA LEU A 109 -8.33 0.73 -1.56
C LEU A 109 -8.67 0.55 -0.07
N GLU A 110 -7.70 0.79 0.81
CA GLU A 110 -7.90 0.75 2.27
C GLU A 110 -9.02 1.70 2.69
N ILE A 111 -8.95 2.97 2.27
CA ILE A 111 -9.93 4.00 2.59
C ILE A 111 -11.31 3.64 2.03
N ALA A 112 -11.40 3.23 0.76
CA ALA A 112 -12.66 2.89 0.13
C ALA A 112 -13.40 1.74 0.85
N PHE A 113 -12.67 0.70 1.26
CA PHE A 113 -13.25 -0.42 2.00
C PHE A 113 -13.61 -0.06 3.44
N LEU A 114 -12.78 0.76 4.12
CA LEU A 114 -13.09 1.25 5.47
C LEU A 114 -14.31 2.18 5.46
N TYR A 115 -14.38 3.10 4.50
CA TYR A 115 -15.51 4.02 4.31
C TYR A 115 -16.80 3.25 4.08
N ARG A 116 -16.79 2.25 3.17
CA ARG A 116 -17.97 1.41 2.91
C ARG A 116 -18.44 0.65 4.15
N LYS A 117 -17.52 0.19 5.00
CA LYS A 117 -17.85 -0.46 6.28
C LYS A 117 -18.62 0.51 7.18
N ILE A 118 -18.12 1.73 7.36
CA ILE A 118 -18.71 2.72 8.26
C ILE A 118 -20.06 3.21 7.72
N ALA A 119 -20.12 3.59 6.44
CA ALA A 119 -21.35 4.08 5.82
C ALA A 119 -22.48 3.03 5.84
N GLY A 120 -22.15 1.76 5.60
CA GLY A 120 -23.12 0.65 5.69
C GLY A 120 -23.58 0.34 7.11
N SER A 121 -22.82 0.72 8.14
CA SER A 121 -23.22 0.58 9.55
C SER A 121 -24.12 1.70 10.05
N THR A 122 -24.19 2.85 9.35
CA THR A 122 -25.08 3.98 9.71
C THR A 122 -26.49 3.82 9.14
N SER A 123 -26.69 2.92 8.17
CA SER A 123 -27.97 2.64 7.50
C SER A 123 -28.76 1.46 8.09
N ALA A 124 -28.37 0.94 9.26
CA ALA A 124 -29.02 -0.16 9.97
C ALA A 124 -29.34 0.27 11.41
#